data_AF-A0A926AZZ6-F1
#
_entry.id   AF-A0A926AZZ6-F1
#
_cell.length_a   1.000
_cell.length_b   1.000
_cell.length_c   1.000
_cell.angle_alpha   90.00
_cell.angle_beta   90.00
_cell.angle_gamma   90.00
#
_symmetry.space_group_name_H-M   'P 1'
#
loop_
_entity.id
_entity.type
_entity.pdbx_description
1 polymer ?
#
loop_
_entity_poly.entity_id
_entity_poly.type
_entity_poly.pdbx_seq_one_letter_code
_entity_poly.pdbx_strand_id
1 'polypeptide(L)'
;MRRLRAQFGSSRSARRDAVGNGAFAFAGSLTGLSNTPALSVRATTLPVVDRPLIGVVLALLLIGTVMVYSASISLADSPRYNVAPTHFLVRHLSSLGIAFCAAAIAFQIPVAVWQRLAPLVFVGAFALLVIVLIPGVGKGVNGAKRWIALGVLNLQPSELMKVACVLYAANFTVRKQDYMNHFAKGFLPMALVMGALGVLLLLQPDLGAFGVIVAISMGILFLGGVNGRLFTAITAALASVFVLVIWLSPWRRDRIFAYLDPWSEGNALGKAYQLSHSLIAFGRGEWFGVGLGGSVEKLHYLPEAHTDFILAVLGEELGMVGVITVVVLFY
;
A
#
# COMPACT_ATOMS: atom_id res chain seq x y z
N MET A 1 11.53 -51.36 -29.44
CA MET A 1 10.38 -52.17 -29.92
C MET A 1 9.31 -51.23 -30.48
N ARG A 2 8.84 -51.52 -31.69
CA ARG A 2 8.14 -50.63 -32.65
C ARG A 2 6.71 -50.23 -32.24
N ARG A 3 6.33 -48.99 -32.59
CA ARG A 3 4.93 -48.52 -32.79
C ARG A 3 4.38 -49.00 -34.14
N LEU A 4 3.06 -49.26 -34.23
CA LEU A 4 2.16 -49.17 -35.41
C LEU A 4 0.76 -49.68 -34.97
N ARG A 5 -0.30 -48.87 -34.80
CA ARG A 5 -1.28 -48.29 -35.76
C ARG A 5 -2.16 -49.33 -36.52
N ALA A 6 -3.48 -49.16 -36.31
CA ALA A 6 -4.61 -49.29 -37.24
C ALA A 6 -5.33 -50.65 -37.45
N GLN A 7 -6.65 -50.63 -37.18
CA GLN A 7 -7.76 -51.21 -37.97
C GLN A 7 -9.03 -50.42 -37.53
N PHE A 8 -9.63 -49.55 -38.36
CA PHE A 8 -10.69 -49.80 -39.37
C PHE A 8 -11.84 -50.68 -38.82
N GLY A 9 -13.13 -50.38 -38.91
CA GLY A 9 -13.88 -49.34 -39.61
C GLY A 9 -15.28 -49.86 -39.98
N SER A 10 -16.32 -49.06 -39.69
CA SER A 10 -17.61 -48.94 -40.40
C SER A 10 -18.73 -50.00 -40.31
N SER A 11 -19.95 -49.45 -40.32
CA SER A 11 -21.22 -49.95 -40.88
C SER A 11 -22.16 -50.76 -39.97
N ARG A 12 -23.30 -50.14 -39.60
CA ARG A 12 -24.61 -50.49 -40.18
C ARG A 12 -25.72 -49.52 -39.75
N SER A 13 -26.44 -49.05 -40.77
CA SER A 13 -27.72 -48.35 -40.77
C SER A 13 -28.87 -49.19 -40.20
N ALA A 14 -29.88 -48.53 -39.62
CA ALA A 14 -31.24 -48.45 -40.17
C ALA A 14 -32.34 -48.29 -39.09
N ARG A 15 -33.43 -47.66 -39.53
CA ARG A 15 -34.81 -47.68 -38.99
C ARG A 15 -35.16 -46.70 -37.87
N ARG A 16 -35.79 -45.58 -38.29
CA ARG A 16 -37.20 -45.30 -37.98
C ARG A 16 -37.69 -44.09 -38.78
N ASP A 17 -38.43 -44.39 -39.85
CA ASP A 17 -39.37 -43.46 -40.46
C ASP A 17 -40.74 -43.59 -39.78
N ALA A 18 -41.50 -42.50 -39.91
CA ALA A 18 -42.96 -42.31 -39.78
C ALA A 18 -43.36 -41.47 -38.57
N VAL A 19 -43.76 -40.22 -38.83
CA VAL A 19 -45.17 -39.75 -38.76
C VAL A 19 -45.29 -38.35 -39.38
N GLY A 20 -46.15 -38.23 -40.41
CA GLY A 20 -47.17 -37.18 -40.47
C GLY A 20 -46.80 -35.82 -41.06
N ASN A 21 -47.04 -35.69 -42.37
CA ASN A 21 -47.31 -34.40 -43.03
C ASN A 21 -48.53 -33.72 -42.41
N GLY A 22 -48.35 -32.50 -41.92
CA GLY A 22 -49.40 -31.53 -41.62
C GLY A 22 -48.92 -30.16 -42.05
N ALA A 23 -49.15 -29.84 -43.32
CA ALA A 23 -48.83 -28.54 -43.89
C ALA A 23 -49.78 -27.47 -43.33
N PHE A 24 -49.23 -26.50 -42.61
CA PHE A 24 -49.81 -25.16 -42.55
C PHE A 24 -48.74 -24.17 -43.02
N ALA A 25 -49.00 -23.62 -44.19
CA ALA A 25 -48.22 -22.57 -44.79
C ALA A 25 -48.34 -21.28 -43.97
N PHE A 26 -47.21 -20.79 -43.45
CA PHE A 26 -47.03 -19.37 -43.19
C PHE A 26 -45.70 -18.97 -43.82
N ALA A 27 -45.75 -18.70 -45.13
CA ALA A 27 -44.68 -18.06 -45.87
C ALA A 27 -44.64 -16.57 -45.47
N GLY A 28 -44.08 -16.31 -44.28
CA GLY A 28 -43.63 -14.99 -43.87
C GLY A 28 -42.12 -14.93 -44.04
N SER A 29 -41.67 -14.13 -45.01
CA SER A 29 -40.27 -13.84 -45.30
C SER A 29 -39.46 -13.47 -44.05
N LEU A 30 -38.56 -14.35 -43.62
CA LEU A 30 -37.52 -14.05 -42.62
C LEU A 30 -36.10 -14.20 -43.19
N THR A 31 -35.95 -14.04 -44.51
CA THR A 31 -34.64 -13.97 -45.19
C THR A 31 -34.03 -12.56 -45.12
N GLY A 32 -33.88 -12.01 -43.91
CA GLY A 32 -33.39 -10.63 -43.74
C GLY A 32 -32.69 -10.27 -42.43
N LEU A 33 -32.57 -11.18 -41.45
CA LEU A 33 -31.98 -10.84 -40.14
C LEU A 33 -30.81 -11.76 -39.73
N SER A 34 -29.89 -12.04 -40.65
CA SER A 34 -28.64 -12.76 -40.33
C SER A 34 -27.39 -11.89 -40.33
N ASN A 35 -27.53 -10.55 -40.30
CA ASN A 35 -26.42 -9.63 -40.13
C ASN A 35 -26.57 -8.83 -38.83
N THR A 36 -26.48 -9.50 -37.69
CA THR A 36 -25.96 -8.83 -36.49
C THR A 36 -24.49 -8.53 -36.77
N PRO A 37 -24.07 -7.26 -36.88
CA PRO A 37 -22.65 -6.96 -36.96
C PRO A 37 -22.03 -7.52 -35.70
N ALA A 38 -21.18 -8.54 -35.84
CA ALA A 38 -20.35 -9.01 -34.75
C ALA A 38 -19.57 -7.78 -34.27
N LEU A 39 -19.94 -7.26 -33.11
CA LEU A 39 -19.19 -6.20 -32.45
C LEU A 39 -17.79 -6.77 -32.25
N SER A 40 -16.89 -6.39 -33.13
CA SER A 40 -15.45 -6.56 -32.98
C SER A 40 -15.11 -5.85 -31.68
N VAL A 41 -15.13 -6.59 -30.57
CA VAL A 41 -14.54 -6.15 -29.31
C VAL A 41 -13.06 -6.02 -29.62
N ARG A 42 -12.66 -4.83 -30.04
CA ARG A 42 -11.28 -4.48 -30.31
C ARG A 42 -10.58 -4.67 -28.99
N ALA A 43 -9.86 -5.79 -28.83
CA ALA A 43 -9.06 -6.04 -27.65
C ALA A 43 -8.15 -4.83 -27.47
N THR A 44 -8.43 -4.01 -26.46
CA THR A 44 -7.59 -2.90 -26.09
C THR A 44 -6.26 -3.51 -25.70
N THR A 45 -5.25 -3.37 -26.56
CA THR A 45 -3.89 -3.73 -26.22
C THR A 45 -3.45 -2.76 -25.13
N LEU A 46 -3.63 -3.15 -23.87
CA LEU A 46 -3.12 -2.39 -22.75
C LEU A 46 -1.61 -2.25 -22.94
N PRO A 47 -1.05 -1.03 -22.92
CA PRO A 47 0.38 -0.86 -23.02
C PRO A 47 1.05 -1.63 -21.88
N VAL A 48 2.19 -2.26 -22.17
CA VAL A 48 2.97 -3.03 -21.18
C VAL A 48 3.38 -2.15 -19.99
N VAL A 49 3.47 -0.84 -20.20
CA VAL A 49 3.88 0.16 -19.21
C VAL A 49 2.91 1.33 -19.22
N ASP A 50 2.40 1.68 -18.04
CA ASP A 50 1.61 2.88 -17.79
C ASP A 50 2.54 4.10 -17.69
N ARG A 51 2.68 4.83 -18.80
CA ARG A 51 3.55 6.02 -18.87
C ARG A 51 3.05 7.17 -17.98
N PRO A 52 1.74 7.50 -17.94
CA PRO A 52 1.21 8.47 -16.98
C PRO A 52 1.61 8.18 -15.53
N LEU A 53 1.46 6.92 -15.08
CA LEU A 53 1.84 6.53 -13.72
C LEU A 53 3.32 6.78 -13.44
N ILE A 54 4.21 6.42 -14.38
CA ILE A 54 5.64 6.69 -14.24
C ILE A 54 5.90 8.20 -14.18
N GLY A 55 5.24 8.99 -15.03
CA GLY A 55 5.38 10.45 -15.04
C GLY A 55 5.01 11.08 -13.70
N VAL A 56 3.89 10.64 -13.11
CA VAL A 56 3.42 11.07 -11.79
C VAL A 56 4.41 10.68 -10.69
N VAL A 57 4.88 9.43 -10.68
CA VAL A 57 5.88 8.97 -9.70
C VAL A 57 7.16 9.79 -9.81
N LEU A 58 7.66 10.03 -11.02
CA LEU A 58 8.86 10.86 -11.22
C LEU A 58 8.64 12.31 -10.77
N ALA A 59 7.48 12.90 -11.05
CA ALA A 59 7.15 14.25 -10.58
C ALA A 59 7.13 14.33 -9.04
N LEU A 60 6.49 13.38 -8.38
CA LEU A 60 6.47 13.28 -6.92
C LEU A 60 7.87 13.08 -6.33
N LEU A 61 8.71 12.26 -6.96
CA LEU A 61 10.11 12.07 -6.55
C LEU A 61 10.94 13.36 -6.70
N LEU A 62 10.75 14.11 -7.78
CA LEU A 62 11.43 15.39 -7.99
C LEU A 62 11.00 16.43 -6.96
N ILE A 63 9.69 16.62 -6.76
CA ILE A 63 9.15 17.52 -5.74
C ILE A 63 9.65 17.09 -4.35
N GLY A 64 9.57 15.81 -4.02
CA GLY A 64 10.05 15.26 -2.76
C GLY A 64 11.55 15.50 -2.55
N THR A 65 12.37 15.32 -3.58
CA THR A 65 13.82 15.59 -3.50
C THR A 65 14.12 17.06 -3.21
N VAL A 66 13.44 17.97 -3.90
CA VAL A 66 13.58 19.42 -3.68
C VAL A 66 13.17 19.78 -2.25
N MET A 67 12.03 19.26 -1.77
CA MET A 67 11.56 19.56 -0.43
C MET A 67 12.41 18.91 0.67
N VAL A 68 12.95 17.71 0.46
CA VAL A 68 13.87 17.08 1.41
C VAL A 68 15.10 17.96 1.58
N TYR A 69 15.64 18.49 0.48
CA TYR A 69 16.76 19.43 0.58
C TYR A 69 16.34 20.72 1.29
N SER A 70 15.23 21.35 0.87
CA SER A 70 14.78 22.61 1.45
C SER A 70 14.49 22.52 2.96
N ALA A 71 13.86 21.42 3.41
CA ALA A 71 13.51 21.18 4.81
C ALA A 71 14.70 20.72 5.67
N SER A 72 15.77 20.17 5.07
CA SER A 72 16.93 19.64 5.80
C SER A 72 18.15 20.56 5.80
N ILE A 73 18.19 21.60 4.94
CA ILE A 73 19.34 22.50 4.84
C ILE A 73 19.65 23.21 6.16
N SER A 74 18.62 23.57 6.93
CA SER A 74 18.73 24.22 8.24
C SER A 74 19.22 23.28 9.34
N LEU A 75 19.17 21.96 9.15
CA LEU A 75 19.65 21.01 10.16
C LEU A 75 21.18 20.98 10.28
N ALA A 76 21.91 21.41 9.25
CA ALA A 76 23.37 21.46 9.27
C ALA A 76 23.91 22.45 10.31
N ASP A 77 23.17 23.53 10.55
CA ASP A 77 23.53 24.57 11.53
C ASP A 77 23.22 24.14 12.97
N SER A 78 22.53 23.01 13.16
CA SER A 78 22.22 22.47 14.49
C SER A 78 23.45 21.78 15.11
N PRO A 79 23.77 22.06 16.39
CA PRO A 79 24.81 21.34 17.14
C PRO A 79 24.59 19.82 17.21
N ARG A 80 23.36 19.35 16.96
CA ARG A 80 22.98 17.94 17.00
C ARG A 80 23.54 17.14 15.82
N TYR A 81 23.68 17.75 14.64
CA TYR A 81 24.06 17.03 13.43
C TYR A 81 25.46 17.39 12.96
N ASN A 82 25.86 18.67 12.99
CA ASN A 82 27.21 19.13 12.59
C ASN A 82 27.72 18.45 11.30
N VAL A 83 26.84 18.35 10.29
CA VAL A 83 27.12 17.74 8.99
C VAL A 83 27.01 18.78 7.89
N ALA A 84 27.57 18.49 6.72
CA ALA A 84 27.40 19.34 5.55
C ALA A 84 25.88 19.53 5.23
N PRO A 85 25.45 20.73 4.76
CA PRO A 85 24.06 21.00 4.38
C PRO A 85 23.49 20.02 3.33
N THR A 86 24.36 19.44 2.51
CA THR A 86 23.98 18.47 1.47
C THR A 86 23.91 17.03 1.97
N HIS A 87 24.28 16.75 3.21
CA HIS A 87 24.39 15.37 3.73
C HIS A 87 23.07 14.59 3.62
N PHE A 88 21.94 15.19 4.01
CA PHE A 88 20.63 14.54 3.92
C PHE A 88 20.17 14.36 2.47
N LEU A 89 20.44 15.33 1.59
CA LEU A 89 20.18 15.21 0.16
C LEU A 89 20.96 14.05 -0.47
N VAL A 90 22.26 13.94 -0.18
CA VAL A 90 23.09 12.85 -0.71
C VAL A 90 22.58 11.49 -0.25
N ARG A 91 22.17 11.36 1.02
CA ARG A 91 21.56 10.13 1.54
C ARG A 91 20.20 9.83 0.92
N HIS A 92 19.41 10.85 0.62
CA HIS A 92 18.14 10.68 -0.08
C HIS A 92 18.36 10.19 -1.52
N LEU A 93 19.27 10.83 -2.26
CA LEU A 93 19.60 10.45 -3.63
C LEU A 93 20.21 9.03 -3.70
N SER A 94 21.07 8.65 -2.75
CA SER A 94 21.60 7.28 -2.70
C SER A 94 20.50 6.25 -2.43
N SER A 95 19.55 6.57 -1.54
CA SER A 95 18.38 5.73 -1.27
C SER A 95 17.47 5.61 -2.49
N LEU A 96 17.26 6.70 -3.23
CA LEU A 96 16.52 6.69 -4.50
C LEU A 96 17.22 5.83 -5.56
N GLY A 97 18.55 5.89 -5.65
CA GLY A 97 19.32 5.02 -6.55
C GLY A 97 19.12 3.54 -6.22
N ILE A 98 19.18 3.18 -4.93
CA ILE A 98 18.92 1.79 -4.47
C ILE A 98 17.47 1.39 -4.76
N ALA A 99 16.50 2.27 -4.49
CA ALA A 99 15.10 2.02 -4.76
C ALA A 99 14.82 1.81 -6.25
N PHE A 100 15.47 2.60 -7.13
CA PHE A 100 15.36 2.45 -8.58
C PHE A 100 15.93 1.11 -9.05
N CYS A 101 17.11 0.71 -8.55
CA CYS A 101 17.68 -0.62 -8.83
C CYS A 101 16.76 -1.75 -8.36
N ALA A 102 16.21 -1.65 -7.15
CA ALA A 102 15.27 -2.63 -6.61
C ALA A 102 13.97 -2.71 -7.45
N ALA A 103 13.43 -1.56 -7.86
CA ALA A 103 12.25 -1.47 -8.72
C ALA A 103 12.52 -2.08 -10.11
N ALA A 104 13.67 -1.79 -10.70
CA ALA A 104 14.08 -2.36 -11.99
C ALA A 104 14.21 -3.88 -11.91
N ILE A 105 14.85 -4.42 -10.86
CA ILE A 105 14.93 -5.88 -10.64
C ILE A 105 13.53 -6.47 -10.46
N ALA A 106 12.68 -5.85 -9.64
CA ALA A 106 11.32 -6.33 -9.40
C ALA A 106 10.46 -6.36 -10.67
N PHE A 107 10.62 -5.35 -11.53
CA PHE A 107 9.93 -5.25 -12.83
C PHE A 107 10.29 -6.38 -13.79
N GLN A 108 11.53 -6.87 -13.75
CA GLN A 108 11.97 -7.98 -14.61
C GLN A 108 11.45 -9.35 -14.16
N ILE A 109 10.98 -9.49 -12.91
CA ILE A 109 10.52 -10.76 -12.36
C ILE A 109 9.03 -10.94 -12.70
N PRO A 110 8.65 -12.02 -13.42
CA PRO A 110 7.26 -12.27 -13.77
C PRO A 110 6.36 -12.41 -12.54
N VAL A 111 5.14 -11.88 -12.60
CA VAL A 111 4.16 -11.93 -11.50
C VAL A 111 3.89 -13.37 -11.01
N ALA A 112 3.96 -14.37 -11.90
CA ALA A 112 3.82 -15.78 -11.53
C ALA A 112 4.89 -16.25 -10.53
N VAL A 113 6.12 -15.71 -10.61
CA VAL A 113 7.20 -16.01 -9.66
C VAL A 113 6.88 -15.39 -8.31
N TRP A 114 6.43 -14.14 -8.28
CA TRP A 114 6.00 -13.46 -7.06
C TRP A 114 4.85 -14.20 -6.36
N GLN A 115 3.85 -14.66 -7.12
CA GLN A 115 2.74 -15.44 -6.57
C GLN A 115 3.21 -16.77 -5.96
N ARG A 116 4.14 -17.47 -6.62
CA ARG A 116 4.73 -18.72 -6.12
C ARG A 116 5.56 -18.50 -4.86
N LEU A 117 6.32 -17.41 -4.81
CA LEU A 117 7.19 -17.06 -3.69
C LEU A 117 6.45 -16.34 -2.54
N ALA A 118 5.21 -15.89 -2.75
CA ALA A 118 4.45 -15.12 -1.75
C ALA A 118 4.47 -15.71 -0.33
N PRO A 119 4.24 -17.04 -0.12
CA PRO A 119 4.33 -17.62 1.21
C PRO A 119 5.74 -17.54 1.82
N LEU A 120 6.78 -17.72 1.00
CA LEU A 120 8.18 -17.67 1.44
C LEU A 120 8.61 -16.23 1.77
N VAL A 121 8.22 -15.27 0.94
CA VAL A 121 8.44 -13.83 1.19
C VAL A 121 7.75 -13.40 2.49
N PHE A 122 6.52 -13.89 2.73
CA PHE A 122 5.79 -13.64 3.98
C PHE A 122 6.51 -14.22 5.19
N VAL A 123 6.91 -15.49 5.16
CA VAL A 123 7.64 -16.12 6.26
C VAL A 123 8.98 -15.41 6.51
N GLY A 124 9.70 -15.02 5.45
CA GLY A 124 10.94 -14.25 5.57
C GLY A 124 10.73 -12.89 6.24
N ALA A 125 9.72 -12.12 5.80
CA ALA A 125 9.38 -10.84 6.42
C ALA A 125 8.89 -11.01 7.88
N PHE A 126 8.15 -12.08 8.17
CA PHE A 126 7.71 -12.42 9.52
C PHE A 126 8.90 -12.72 10.42
N ALA A 127 9.85 -13.54 9.94
CA ALA A 127 11.09 -13.84 10.65
C ALA A 127 11.89 -12.55 10.94
N LEU A 128 11.98 -11.63 9.99
CA LEU A 128 12.65 -10.34 10.21
C LEU A 128 11.97 -9.49 11.30
N LEU A 129 10.64 -9.51 11.39
CA LEU A 129 9.90 -8.85 12.49
C LEU A 129 10.16 -9.51 13.84
N VAL A 130 10.42 -10.81 13.89
CA VAL A 130 10.85 -11.49 15.13
C VAL A 130 12.29 -11.10 15.46
N ILE A 131 13.18 -11.11 14.47
CA ILE A 131 14.61 -10.81 14.63
C ILE A 131 14.81 -9.38 15.18
N VAL A 132 14.06 -8.39 14.70
CA VAL A 132 14.23 -7.00 15.17
C VAL A 132 13.83 -6.80 16.64
N LEU A 133 13.02 -7.70 17.21
CA LEU A 133 12.68 -7.68 18.64
C LEU A 133 13.79 -8.24 19.53
N ILE A 134 14.72 -9.02 18.98
CA ILE A 134 15.84 -9.61 19.73
C ILE A 134 16.74 -8.49 20.28
N PRO A 135 16.99 -8.44 21.60
CA PRO A 135 17.91 -7.47 22.19
C PRO A 135 19.30 -7.55 21.53
N GLY A 136 19.84 -6.41 21.13
CA GLY A 136 21.16 -6.32 20.46
C GLY A 136 21.10 -6.25 18.93
N VAL A 137 19.99 -6.67 18.30
CA VAL A 137 19.81 -6.58 16.83
C VAL A 137 19.04 -5.32 16.43
N GLY A 138 17.89 -5.09 17.06
CA GLY A 138 17.04 -3.92 16.77
C GLY A 138 17.62 -2.63 17.34
N LYS A 139 17.82 -1.62 16.49
CA LYS A 139 18.16 -0.26 16.92
C LYS A 139 16.91 0.43 17.49
N GLY A 140 17.00 0.85 18.74
CA GLY A 140 15.96 1.64 19.40
C GLY A 140 15.98 3.09 18.91
N VAL A 141 14.89 3.56 18.32
CA VAL A 141 14.68 4.97 17.98
C VAL A 141 13.32 5.37 18.59
N ASN A 142 13.27 6.49 19.33
CA ASN A 142 12.04 7.00 19.95
C ASN A 142 11.28 5.95 20.81
N GLY A 143 12.02 5.10 21.54
CA GLY A 143 11.44 4.07 22.40
C GLY A 143 10.95 2.80 21.68
N ALA A 144 11.13 2.68 20.35
CA ALA A 144 10.74 1.50 19.58
C ALA A 144 11.94 0.82 18.90
N LYS A 145 12.01 -0.51 18.99
CA LYS A 145 13.00 -1.34 18.29
C LYS A 145 12.42 -1.77 16.93
N ARG A 146 12.61 -0.94 15.90
CA ARG A 146 12.00 -1.15 14.57
C ARG A 146 12.99 -1.28 13.42
N TRP A 147 14.25 -0.93 13.66
CA TRP A 147 15.23 -0.77 12.60
C TRP A 147 16.36 -1.78 12.75
N ILE A 148 16.71 -2.44 11.65
CA ILE A 148 17.91 -3.26 11.54
C ILE A 148 18.96 -2.41 10.81
N ALA A 149 20.06 -2.09 11.49
CA ALA A 149 21.15 -1.32 10.92
C ALA A 149 22.02 -2.23 10.04
N LEU A 150 21.99 -2.03 8.73
CA LEU A 150 22.82 -2.73 7.74
C LEU A 150 24.11 -1.96 7.42
N GLY A 151 24.55 -1.10 8.34
CA GLY A 151 25.67 -0.17 8.16
C GLY A 151 25.31 1.03 7.28
N VAL A 152 25.14 0.80 5.97
CA VAL A 152 24.88 1.85 4.98
C VAL A 152 23.39 2.23 4.92
N LEU A 153 22.51 1.28 5.26
CA LEU A 153 21.06 1.44 5.21
C LEU A 153 20.43 0.99 6.53
N ASN A 154 19.27 1.54 6.86
CA ASN A 154 18.43 1.01 7.92
C ASN A 154 17.24 0.33 7.29
N LEU A 155 17.08 -0.97 7.54
CA LEU A 155 15.94 -1.74 7.07
C LEU A 155 14.86 -1.74 8.15
N GLN A 156 13.64 -1.35 7.79
CA GLN A 156 12.47 -1.47 8.65
C GLN A 156 11.68 -2.72 8.23
N PRO A 157 11.67 -3.80 9.02
CA PRO A 157 10.99 -5.04 8.63
C PRO A 157 9.47 -4.86 8.42
N SER A 158 8.83 -3.89 9.09
CA SER A 158 7.40 -3.62 8.90
C SER A 158 7.06 -3.08 7.51
N GLU A 159 8.00 -2.38 6.84
CA GLU A 159 7.85 -1.94 5.45
C GLU A 159 7.85 -3.13 4.48
N LEU A 160 8.80 -4.06 4.64
CA LEU A 160 8.84 -5.29 3.83
C LEU A 160 7.61 -6.17 4.09
N MET A 161 7.16 -6.22 5.35
CA MET A 161 5.97 -6.97 5.71
C MET A 161 4.69 -6.44 5.04
N LYS A 162 4.54 -5.13 4.83
CA LYS A 162 3.40 -4.59 4.06
C LYS A 162 3.32 -5.21 2.66
N VAL A 163 4.44 -5.22 1.93
CA VAL A 163 4.53 -5.82 0.60
C VAL A 163 4.26 -7.33 0.67
N ALA A 164 4.87 -8.02 1.63
CA ALA A 164 4.69 -9.46 1.81
C ALA A 164 3.23 -9.83 2.14
N CYS A 165 2.54 -9.00 2.94
CA CYS A 165 1.11 -9.16 3.25
C CYS A 165 0.24 -9.00 2.01
N VAL A 166 0.50 -8.02 1.14
CA VAL A 166 -0.22 -7.87 -0.14
C VAL A 166 -0.10 -9.15 -0.96
N LEU A 167 1.12 -9.64 -1.17
CA LEU A 167 1.38 -10.84 -1.97
C LEU A 167 0.74 -12.08 -1.34
N TYR A 168 0.90 -12.26 -0.03
CA TYR A 168 0.33 -13.39 0.70
C TYR A 168 -1.19 -13.37 0.66
N ALA A 169 -1.81 -12.22 0.94
CA ALA A 169 -3.25 -12.06 0.95
C ALA A 169 -3.87 -12.30 -0.42
N ALA A 170 -3.27 -11.74 -1.47
CA ALA A 170 -3.71 -11.96 -2.85
C ALA A 170 -3.62 -13.45 -3.22
N ASN A 171 -2.47 -14.08 -2.96
CA ASN A 171 -2.28 -15.51 -3.26
C ASN A 171 -3.21 -16.41 -2.42
N PHE A 172 -3.42 -16.10 -1.15
CA PHE A 172 -4.34 -16.82 -0.26
C PHE A 172 -5.77 -16.74 -0.82
N THR A 173 -6.20 -15.54 -1.22
CA THR A 173 -7.55 -15.28 -1.72
C THR A 173 -7.83 -16.07 -2.99
N VAL A 174 -6.88 -16.11 -3.92
CA VAL A 174 -6.98 -16.92 -5.15
C VAL A 174 -7.04 -18.42 -4.83
N ARG A 175 -6.21 -18.92 -3.91
CA ARG A 175 -6.16 -20.35 -3.57
C ARG A 175 -7.35 -20.84 -2.76
N LYS A 176 -8.02 -19.95 -2.03
CA LYS A 176 -9.14 -20.25 -1.13
C LYS A 176 -10.46 -19.65 -1.60
N GLN A 177 -10.54 -19.26 -2.87
CA GLN A 177 -11.71 -18.60 -3.46
C GLN A 177 -13.01 -19.38 -3.20
N ASP A 178 -13.01 -20.70 -3.38
CA ASP A 178 -14.17 -21.58 -3.13
C ASP A 178 -14.65 -21.57 -1.66
N TYR A 179 -13.76 -21.26 -0.74
CA TYR A 179 -14.03 -21.26 0.70
C TYR A 179 -14.15 -19.85 1.29
N MET A 180 -14.11 -18.79 0.47
CA MET A 180 -14.09 -17.40 0.93
C MET A 180 -15.37 -17.01 1.70
N ASN A 181 -16.47 -17.70 1.40
CA ASN A 181 -17.75 -17.54 2.10
C ASN A 181 -17.88 -18.35 3.39
N HIS A 182 -16.91 -19.22 3.70
CA HIS A 182 -16.91 -20.05 4.90
C HIS A 182 -15.99 -19.43 5.97
N PHE A 183 -16.57 -19.12 7.14
CA PHE A 183 -15.83 -18.53 8.27
C PHE A 183 -14.60 -19.36 8.66
N ALA A 184 -14.77 -20.67 8.88
CA ALA A 184 -13.69 -21.51 9.40
C ALA A 184 -12.59 -21.84 8.36
N LYS A 185 -12.96 -21.98 7.08
CA LYS A 185 -12.03 -22.45 6.02
C LYS A 185 -11.43 -21.33 5.17
N GLY A 186 -12.15 -20.22 5.02
CA GLY A 186 -11.69 -19.02 4.30
C GLY A 186 -11.11 -17.99 5.26
N PHE A 187 -11.91 -17.50 6.19
CA PHE A 187 -11.54 -16.35 7.02
C PHE A 187 -10.59 -16.68 8.18
N LEU A 188 -10.91 -17.69 8.99
CA LEU A 188 -10.19 -17.98 10.23
C LEU A 188 -8.67 -18.20 10.03
N PRO A 189 -8.18 -18.92 9.00
CA PRO A 189 -6.74 -19.07 8.78
C PRO A 189 -6.04 -17.74 8.51
N MET A 190 -6.68 -16.87 7.73
CA MET A 190 -6.17 -15.54 7.44
C MET A 190 -6.17 -14.65 8.68
N ALA A 191 -7.24 -14.70 9.47
CA ALA A 191 -7.37 -13.95 10.71
C ALA A 191 -6.31 -14.35 11.74
N LEU A 192 -5.98 -15.65 11.85
CA LEU A 192 -4.93 -16.14 12.74
C LEU A 192 -3.55 -15.62 12.32
N VAL A 193 -3.24 -15.68 11.02
CA VAL A 193 -1.96 -15.19 10.49
C VAL A 193 -1.83 -13.68 10.70
N MET A 194 -2.86 -12.91 10.37
CA MET A 194 -2.87 -11.45 10.55
C MET A 194 -2.92 -11.06 12.03
N GLY A 195 -3.56 -11.85 12.88
CA GLY A 195 -3.59 -11.67 14.33
C GLY A 195 -2.21 -11.87 14.96
N ALA A 196 -1.51 -12.95 14.59
CA ALA A 196 -0.13 -13.20 15.02
C ALA A 196 0.80 -12.06 14.59
N LEU A 197 0.63 -11.57 13.37
CA LEU A 197 1.35 -10.40 12.87
C LEU A 197 1.00 -9.13 13.65
N GLY A 198 -0.27 -8.90 13.96
CA GLY A 198 -0.72 -7.77 14.77
C GLY A 198 -0.08 -7.76 16.15
N VAL A 199 -0.01 -8.92 16.83
CA VAL A 199 0.70 -9.04 18.11
C VAL A 199 2.15 -8.64 17.97
N LEU A 200 2.85 -9.12 16.94
CA LEU A 200 4.26 -8.84 16.70
C LEU A 200 4.53 -7.35 16.45
N LEU A 201 3.65 -6.68 15.69
CA LEU A 201 3.75 -5.24 15.43
C LEU A 201 3.41 -4.39 16.67
N LEU A 202 2.44 -4.81 17.47
CA LEU A 202 2.11 -4.16 18.73
C LEU A 202 3.25 -4.27 19.76
N LEU A 203 4.05 -5.34 19.72
CA LEU A 203 5.28 -5.48 20.50
C LEU A 203 6.40 -4.55 20.02
N GLN A 204 6.35 -4.06 18.77
CA GLN A 204 7.25 -3.04 18.20
C GLN A 204 6.71 -1.61 18.36
N PRO A 205 5.79 -1.39 19.29
CA PRO A 205 4.79 -0.31 19.29
C PRO A 205 4.29 0.24 17.94
N ASP A 206 4.28 -0.52 16.84
CA ASP A 206 4.02 -0.02 15.47
C ASP A 206 2.54 -0.18 15.07
N LEU A 207 1.68 0.66 15.65
CA LEU A 207 0.24 0.65 15.36
C LEU A 207 -0.07 1.09 13.91
N GLY A 208 0.76 1.97 13.33
CA GLY A 208 0.58 2.48 11.98
C GLY A 208 0.75 1.38 10.94
N ALA A 209 1.86 0.64 11.00
CA ALA A 209 2.07 -0.49 10.10
C ALA A 209 0.99 -1.56 10.25
N PHE A 210 0.55 -1.85 11.49
CA PHE A 210 -0.54 -2.79 11.72
C PHE A 210 -1.85 -2.33 11.07
N GLY A 211 -2.23 -1.07 11.23
CA GLY A 211 -3.41 -0.49 10.58
C GLY A 211 -3.38 -0.62 9.06
N VAL A 212 -2.24 -0.32 8.43
CA VAL A 212 -2.07 -0.45 6.97
C VAL A 212 -2.19 -1.90 6.52
N ILE A 213 -1.56 -2.85 7.22
CA ILE A 213 -1.63 -4.28 6.88
C ILE A 213 -3.06 -4.81 7.01
N VAL A 214 -3.78 -4.40 8.07
CA VAL A 214 -5.18 -4.76 8.24
C VAL A 214 -6.04 -4.18 7.12
N ALA A 215 -5.85 -2.91 6.77
CA ALA A 215 -6.59 -2.25 5.68
C ALA A 215 -6.36 -2.94 4.33
N ILE A 216 -5.09 -3.25 4.00
CA ILE A 216 -4.72 -4.01 2.80
C ILE A 216 -5.40 -5.39 2.79
N SER A 217 -5.30 -6.12 3.90
CA SER A 217 -5.83 -7.48 4.00
C SER A 217 -7.35 -7.49 3.87
N MET A 218 -8.03 -6.54 4.52
CA MET A 218 -9.47 -6.37 4.41
C MET A 218 -9.89 -5.97 2.99
N GLY A 219 -9.16 -5.05 2.34
CA GLY A 219 -9.42 -4.67 0.95
C GLY A 219 -9.31 -5.87 0.00
N ILE A 220 -8.27 -6.69 0.14
CA ILE A 220 -8.09 -7.90 -0.68
C ILE A 220 -9.17 -8.94 -0.40
N LEU A 221 -9.54 -9.16 0.87
CA LEU A 221 -10.63 -10.08 1.23
C LEU A 221 -11.98 -9.62 0.68
N PHE A 222 -12.25 -8.31 0.71
CA PHE A 222 -13.44 -7.73 0.11
C PHE A 222 -13.49 -7.98 -1.41
N LEU A 223 -12.38 -7.69 -2.12
CA LEU A 223 -12.23 -8.00 -3.55
C LEU A 223 -12.31 -9.50 -3.84
N GLY A 224 -11.91 -10.34 -2.87
CA GLY A 224 -12.00 -11.80 -2.92
C GLY A 224 -13.42 -12.37 -2.85
N GLY A 225 -14.44 -11.53 -2.62
CA GLY A 225 -15.83 -11.95 -2.60
C GLY A 225 -16.31 -12.50 -1.25
N VAL A 226 -15.72 -12.07 -0.13
CA VAL A 226 -16.24 -12.38 1.21
C VAL A 226 -17.67 -11.83 1.34
N ASN A 227 -18.58 -12.64 1.90
CA ASN A 227 -19.95 -12.23 2.22
C ASN A 227 -19.97 -10.90 3.03
N GLY A 228 -20.75 -9.92 2.57
CA GLY A 228 -20.86 -8.60 3.19
C GLY A 228 -21.20 -8.65 4.69
N ARG A 229 -22.04 -9.59 5.14
CA ARG A 229 -22.35 -9.75 6.59
C ARG A 229 -21.13 -10.14 7.40
N LEU A 230 -20.32 -11.06 6.87
CA LEU A 230 -19.09 -11.51 7.51
C LEU A 230 -18.07 -10.37 7.50
N PHE A 231 -17.92 -9.68 6.37
CA PHE A 231 -17.04 -8.53 6.23
C PHE A 231 -17.38 -7.41 7.23
N THR A 232 -18.66 -7.05 7.40
CA THR A 232 -19.09 -6.04 8.37
C THR A 232 -18.82 -6.48 9.80
N ALA A 233 -19.07 -7.75 10.13
CA ALA A 233 -18.81 -8.28 11.48
C ALA A 233 -17.31 -8.24 11.82
N ILE A 234 -16.45 -8.63 10.88
CA ILE A 234 -14.99 -8.58 11.05
C ILE A 234 -14.50 -7.14 11.18
N THR A 235 -15.00 -6.24 10.33
CA THR A 235 -14.64 -4.81 10.37
C THR A 235 -15.01 -4.21 11.72
N ALA A 236 -16.21 -4.49 12.23
CA ALA A 236 -16.66 -4.04 13.54
C ALA A 236 -15.80 -4.61 14.68
N ALA A 237 -15.44 -5.90 14.62
CA ALA A 237 -14.57 -6.53 15.60
C ALA A 237 -13.18 -5.90 15.61
N LEU A 238 -12.56 -5.71 14.44
CA LEU A 238 -11.25 -5.07 14.30
C LEU A 238 -11.30 -3.61 14.79
N ALA A 239 -12.30 -2.84 14.40
CA ALA A 239 -12.49 -1.47 14.88
C ALA A 239 -12.59 -1.42 16.41
N SER A 240 -13.33 -2.36 17.01
CA SER A 240 -13.45 -2.48 18.47
C SER A 240 -12.10 -2.77 19.13
N VAL A 241 -11.28 -3.65 18.55
CA VAL A 241 -9.92 -3.93 19.04
C VAL A 241 -9.04 -2.68 18.93
N PHE A 242 -9.07 -1.94 17.82
CA PHE A 242 -8.31 -0.69 17.67
C PHE A 242 -8.74 0.35 18.71
N VAL A 243 -10.04 0.55 18.92
CA VAL A 243 -10.57 1.45 19.94
C VAL A 243 -10.11 1.03 21.33
N LEU A 244 -10.17 -0.26 21.66
CA LEU A 244 -9.72 -0.78 22.96
C LEU A 244 -8.22 -0.58 23.17
N VAL A 245 -7.40 -0.87 22.15
CA VAL A 245 -5.93 -0.70 22.19
C VAL A 245 -5.56 0.76 22.40
N ILE A 246 -6.26 1.68 21.73
CA ILE A 246 -6.12 3.12 21.94
C ILE A 246 -6.55 3.46 23.37
N TRP A 247 -7.75 3.07 23.79
CA TRP A 247 -8.33 3.43 25.08
C TRP A 247 -7.52 2.91 26.27
N LEU A 248 -6.93 1.73 26.19
CA LEU A 248 -6.13 1.17 27.28
C LEU A 248 -4.74 1.79 27.41
N SER A 249 -4.27 2.56 26.43
CA SER A 249 -2.96 3.20 26.47
C SER A 249 -3.10 4.71 26.71
N PRO A 250 -2.73 5.22 27.90
CA PRO A 250 -2.75 6.65 28.19
C PRO A 250 -2.02 7.47 27.12
N TRP A 251 -0.82 7.04 26.74
CA TRP A 251 -0.03 7.71 25.71
C TRP A 251 -0.73 7.81 24.34
N ARG A 252 -1.43 6.75 23.90
CA ARG A 252 -2.17 6.77 22.62
C ARG A 252 -3.41 7.65 22.70
N ARG A 253 -4.17 7.57 23.80
CA ARG A 253 -5.33 8.44 24.04
C ARG A 253 -4.94 9.90 24.03
N ASP A 254 -3.88 10.25 24.75
CA ASP A 254 -3.44 11.64 24.88
C ASP A 254 -3.02 12.23 23.53
N ARG A 255 -2.43 11.43 22.63
CA ARG A 255 -2.12 11.88 21.26
C ARG A 255 -3.39 12.22 20.46
N ILE A 256 -4.48 11.48 20.65
CA ILE A 256 -5.75 11.77 19.97
C ILE A 256 -6.39 13.03 20.53
N PHE A 257 -6.41 13.21 21.86
CA PHE A 257 -6.92 14.45 22.46
C PHE A 257 -6.08 15.66 22.08
N ALA A 258 -4.75 15.51 22.03
CA ALA A 258 -3.84 16.54 21.54
C ALA A 258 -4.06 16.87 20.06
N TYR A 259 -4.51 15.91 19.24
CA TYR A 259 -4.90 16.15 17.86
C TYR A 259 -6.23 16.92 17.73
N LEU A 260 -7.21 16.62 18.59
CA LEU A 260 -8.53 17.26 18.57
C LEU A 260 -8.50 18.70 19.11
N ASP A 261 -7.66 18.96 20.11
CA ASP A 261 -7.44 20.30 20.67
C ASP A 261 -5.94 20.62 20.78
N PRO A 262 -5.29 20.95 19.64
CA PRO A 262 -3.86 21.20 19.58
C PRO A 262 -3.45 22.56 20.15
N TRP A 263 -4.40 23.49 20.31
CA TRP A 263 -4.14 24.87 20.70
C TRP A 263 -4.27 25.11 22.21
N SER A 264 -4.83 24.16 22.96
CA SER A 264 -4.83 24.24 24.43
C SER A 264 -3.41 24.35 24.98
N GLU A 265 -3.24 25.16 26.04
CA GLU A 265 -1.93 25.50 26.61
C GLU A 265 -1.08 24.27 26.96
N GLY A 266 -1.71 23.22 27.49
CA GLY A 266 -1.02 21.96 27.83
C GLY A 266 -0.59 21.11 26.63
N ASN A 267 -1.19 21.31 25.46
CA ASN A 267 -0.91 20.53 24.25
C ASN A 267 0.01 21.29 23.29
N ALA A 268 -0.19 22.60 23.11
CA ALA A 268 0.52 23.43 22.16
C ALA A 268 2.04 23.47 22.39
N LEU A 269 2.48 23.47 23.66
CA LEU A 269 3.91 23.40 24.04
C LEU A 269 4.38 21.97 24.35
N GLY A 270 3.50 20.98 24.19
CA GLY A 270 3.74 19.60 24.59
C GLY A 270 3.48 18.62 23.46
N LYS A 271 2.45 17.78 23.62
CA LYS A 271 2.17 16.65 22.72
C LYS A 271 1.74 17.08 21.31
N ALA A 272 1.14 18.26 21.17
CA ALA A 272 0.68 18.80 19.89
C ALA A 272 1.67 19.80 19.27
N TYR A 273 2.82 20.06 19.88
CA TYR A 273 3.77 21.08 19.40
C TYR A 273 4.07 20.97 17.90
N GLN A 274 4.43 19.77 17.43
CA GLN A 274 4.69 19.50 16.01
C GLN A 274 3.45 19.77 15.13
N LEU A 275 2.26 19.39 15.60
CA LEU A 275 1.02 19.59 14.87
C LEU A 275 0.66 21.08 14.80
N SER A 276 0.71 21.80 15.91
CA SER A 276 0.39 23.23 15.96
C SER A 276 1.34 24.03 15.07
N HIS A 277 2.64 23.78 15.13
CA HIS A 277 3.63 24.42 14.25
C HIS A 277 3.43 24.06 12.78
N SER A 278 3.03 22.83 12.46
CA SER A 278 2.68 22.47 11.09
C SER A 278 1.48 23.27 10.56
N LEU A 279 0.45 23.49 11.39
CA LEU A 279 -0.71 24.29 11.03
C LEU A 279 -0.35 25.77 10.85
N ILE A 280 0.57 26.31 11.66
CA ILE A 280 1.13 27.65 11.49
C ILE A 280 1.86 27.76 10.15
N ALA A 281 2.68 26.77 9.78
CA ALA A 281 3.39 26.72 8.50
C ALA A 281 2.41 26.81 7.32
N PHE A 282 1.33 26.02 7.35
CA PHE A 282 0.26 26.07 6.36
C PHE A 282 -0.41 27.44 6.31
N GLY A 283 -0.71 28.04 7.46
CA GLY A 283 -1.33 29.37 7.52
C GLY A 283 -0.45 30.48 6.93
N ARG A 284 0.86 30.41 7.14
CA ARG A 284 1.84 31.37 6.61
C ARG A 284 2.05 31.27 5.10
N GLY A 285 1.82 30.09 4.52
CA GLY A 285 2.02 29.85 3.09
C GLY A 285 0.99 30.54 2.18
N GLU A 286 -0.16 30.98 2.70
CA GLU A 286 -1.23 31.60 1.90
C GLU A 286 -1.49 30.84 0.57
N TRP A 287 -1.67 31.54 -0.55
CA TRP A 287 -1.95 30.93 -1.85
C TRP A 287 -0.69 30.45 -2.59
N PHE A 288 0.39 31.24 -2.55
CA PHE A 288 1.58 31.05 -3.39
C PHE A 288 2.87 30.76 -2.61
N GLY A 289 2.80 30.76 -1.28
CA GLY A 289 3.94 30.50 -0.41
C GLY A 289 4.82 31.72 -0.21
N VAL A 290 5.78 31.56 0.71
CA VAL A 290 6.82 32.56 0.98
C VAL A 290 8.03 32.43 0.04
N GLY A 291 8.01 31.45 -0.88
CA GLY A 291 9.09 31.12 -1.79
C GLY A 291 9.96 29.97 -1.29
N LEU A 292 10.55 29.22 -2.23
CA LEU A 292 11.46 28.11 -1.94
C LEU A 292 12.64 28.58 -1.10
N GLY A 293 12.92 27.84 -0.03
CA GLY A 293 13.98 28.20 0.90
C GLY A 293 13.54 29.18 2.00
N GLY A 294 12.38 29.82 1.87
CA GLY A 294 11.90 30.89 2.76
C GLY A 294 11.13 30.44 4.01
N SER A 295 10.89 29.13 4.19
CA SER A 295 10.18 28.63 5.38
C SER A 295 10.90 29.03 6.67
N VAL A 296 10.13 29.54 7.63
CA VAL A 296 10.64 29.87 8.97
C VAL A 296 10.50 28.65 9.89
N GLU A 297 9.45 27.84 9.71
CA GLU A 297 9.19 26.70 10.59
C GLU A 297 10.30 25.62 10.51
N LYS A 298 10.99 25.51 9.37
CA LYS A 298 12.16 24.64 9.24
C LYS A 298 13.40 25.10 10.04
N LEU A 299 13.43 26.33 10.53
CA LEU A 299 14.53 26.89 11.36
C LEU A 299 14.40 26.43 12.82
N HIS A 300 14.28 25.12 13.03
CA HIS A 300 14.17 24.45 14.34
C HIS A 300 12.87 24.67 15.12
N TYR A 301 11.93 25.47 14.63
CA TYR A 301 10.58 25.57 15.22
C TYR A 301 9.78 24.28 15.03
N LEU A 302 10.05 23.54 13.95
CA LEU A 302 9.47 22.24 13.66
C LEU A 302 10.56 21.14 13.67
N PRO A 303 10.78 20.45 14.82
CA PRO A 303 11.91 19.54 14.98
C PRO A 303 11.95 18.38 13.98
N GLU A 304 10.80 17.96 13.47
CA GLU A 304 10.65 16.81 12.54
C GLU A 304 10.17 17.29 11.14
N ALA A 305 10.57 18.51 10.74
CA ALA A 305 10.21 19.10 9.44
C ALA A 305 10.68 18.29 8.22
N HIS A 306 11.82 17.59 8.34
CA HIS A 306 12.46 16.84 7.27
C HIS A 306 11.95 15.39 7.16
N THR A 307 11.10 14.94 8.09
CA THR A 307 10.57 13.57 8.19
C THR A 307 9.04 13.61 8.09
N ASP A 308 8.36 13.77 9.22
CA ASP A 308 6.91 13.57 9.35
C ASP A 308 6.10 14.80 8.88
N PHE A 309 6.72 15.96 8.76
CA PHE A 309 6.05 17.24 8.44
C PHE A 309 6.59 17.96 7.19
N ILE A 310 7.16 17.21 6.24
CA ILE A 310 7.68 17.80 4.99
C ILE A 310 6.61 18.54 4.19
N LEU A 311 5.35 18.09 4.26
CA LEU A 311 4.23 18.74 3.58
C LEU A 311 3.90 20.11 4.20
N ALA A 312 4.18 20.31 5.49
CA ALA A 312 3.98 21.60 6.15
C ALA A 312 4.99 22.64 5.65
N VAL A 313 6.25 22.23 5.46
CA VAL A 313 7.29 23.07 4.84
C VAL A 313 6.93 23.37 3.37
N LEU A 314 6.44 22.38 2.63
CA LEU A 314 5.95 22.59 1.26
C LEU A 314 4.79 23.59 1.23
N GLY A 315 3.86 23.47 2.18
CA GLY A 315 2.74 24.40 2.33
C GLY A 315 3.19 25.83 2.63
N GLU A 316 4.19 26.01 3.48
CA GLU A 316 4.75 27.34 3.75
C GLU A 316 5.48 27.92 2.52
N GLU A 317 6.32 27.13 1.84
CA GLU A 317 7.19 27.62 0.75
C GLU A 317 6.47 27.79 -0.60
N LEU A 318 5.54 26.89 -0.92
CA LEU A 318 4.81 26.88 -2.21
C LEU A 318 3.33 27.26 -2.08
N GLY A 319 2.84 27.46 -0.86
CA GLY A 319 1.46 27.84 -0.59
C GLY A 319 0.45 26.75 -0.93
N MET A 320 -0.82 27.15 -0.93
CA MET A 320 -1.94 26.27 -1.26
C MET A 320 -1.82 25.62 -2.64
N VAL A 321 -1.26 26.32 -3.64
CA VAL A 321 -1.05 25.77 -4.99
C VAL A 321 -0.11 24.57 -4.97
N GLY A 322 1.00 24.65 -4.22
CA GLY A 322 1.92 23.52 -4.07
C GLY A 322 1.25 22.32 -3.43
N VAL A 323 0.49 22.55 -2.35
CA VAL A 323 -0.21 21.49 -1.61
C VAL A 323 -1.24 20.80 -2.50
N ILE A 324 -2.07 21.57 -3.21
CA ILE A 324 -3.07 21.02 -4.14
C ILE A 324 -2.38 20.24 -5.25
N THR A 325 -1.27 20.73 -5.79
CA THR A 325 -0.51 20.03 -6.83
C THR A 325 -0.07 18.65 -6.34
N VAL A 326 0.49 18.54 -5.13
CA VAL A 326 0.88 17.26 -4.55
C VAL A 326 -0.35 16.35 -4.33
N VAL A 327 -1.44 16.89 -3.79
CA VAL A 327 -2.68 16.13 -3.58
C VAL A 327 -3.23 15.59 -4.90
N VAL A 328 -3.28 16.40 -5.96
CA VAL A 328 -3.74 15.99 -7.29
C VAL A 328 -2.81 14.93 -7.88
N LEU A 329 -1.49 15.03 -7.69
CA LEU A 329 -0.57 14.00 -8.16
C LEU A 329 -0.73 12.66 -7.42
N PHE A 330 -1.34 12.63 -6.23
CA PHE A 330 -1.57 11.38 -5.49
C PHE A 330 -2.81 10.60 -5.95
N TYR A 331 -3.72 11.20 -6.73
CA TYR A 331 -5.02 10.62 -7.13
C TYR A 331 -5.22 10.58 -8.63
#